data_AF-A0A090V9J3-F1
#
_entry.id   AF-A0A090V9J3-F1
#
_cell.length_a   1.000
_cell.length_b   1.000
_cell.length_c   1.000
_cell.angle_alpha   90.00
_cell.angle_beta   90.00
_cell.angle_gamma   90.00
#
_symmetry.space_group_name_H-M   'P 1'
#
loop_
_entity.id
_entity.type
_entity.pdbx_description
1 polymer ?
#
loop_
_entity_poly.entity_id
_entity_poly.type
_entity_poly.pdbx_seq_one_letter_code
_entity_poly.pdbx_strand_id
1 'polypeptide(L)'
;MKIAKSTFNHNKNILLKLDIEGSEYDFLDEVSSNLDCFSALVFEFHDLHKHHDRVYNFINSCQTQFDLVYLGINPSGGFDGKDKPKCIEITLERK
;
A
#
# COMPACT_ATOMS: atom_id res chain seq x y z
N MET A 1 -2.21 -18.05 3.70
CA MET A 1 -3.56 -17.49 3.44
C MET A 1 -3.56 -17.05 1.98
N LYS A 2 -4.56 -17.43 1.17
CA LYS A 2 -4.66 -17.02 -0.25
C LYS A 2 -5.80 -16.03 -0.32
N ILE A 3 -5.51 -14.75 -0.51
CA ILE A 3 -6.54 -13.71 -0.40
C ILE A 3 -7.61 -13.86 -1.50
N ALA A 4 -7.33 -14.56 -2.60
CA ALA A 4 -8.24 -14.62 -3.74
C ALA A 4 -8.24 -15.94 -4.53
N LYS A 5 -8.40 -17.12 -3.90
CA LYS A 5 -8.81 -18.31 -4.67
C LYS A 5 -10.29 -18.59 -4.49
N SER A 6 -10.99 -18.45 -5.63
CA SER A 6 -12.38 -18.79 -5.96
C SER A 6 -13.49 -17.92 -5.36
N THR A 7 -13.84 -16.83 -6.08
CA THR A 7 -15.21 -16.33 -6.39
C THR A 7 -15.28 -14.84 -6.74
N PHE A 8 -14.16 -14.12 -6.78
CA PHE A 8 -14.16 -12.82 -7.45
C PHE A 8 -14.31 -13.04 -8.96
N ASN A 9 -15.53 -12.85 -9.45
CA ASN A 9 -15.76 -12.49 -10.85
C ASN A 9 -14.67 -11.49 -11.25
N HIS A 10 -14.08 -11.60 -12.44
CA HIS A 10 -13.03 -10.72 -12.97
C HIS A 10 -13.51 -9.25 -13.18
N ASN A 11 -14.38 -8.74 -12.31
CA ASN A 11 -14.69 -7.34 -12.19
C ASN A 11 -13.45 -6.65 -11.61
N LYS A 12 -12.69 -6.01 -12.52
CA LYS A 12 -11.43 -5.28 -12.32
C LYS A 12 -11.55 -4.01 -11.45
N ASN A 13 -12.47 -4.00 -10.49
CA ASN A 13 -12.87 -2.80 -9.75
C ASN A 13 -12.83 -3.03 -8.24
N ILE A 14 -11.79 -3.70 -7.74
CA ILE A 14 -11.61 -3.88 -6.30
C ILE A 14 -10.88 -2.66 -5.75
N LEU A 15 -11.42 -2.05 -4.69
CA LEU A 15 -10.64 -1.14 -3.85
C LEU A 15 -10.03 -1.97 -2.72
N LEU A 16 -8.71 -1.97 -2.61
CA LEU A 16 -8.01 -2.60 -1.49
C LEU A 16 -7.62 -1.51 -0.48
N LYS A 17 -8.03 -1.66 0.78
CA LYS A 17 -7.48 -0.91 1.91
C LYS A 17 -6.64 -1.85 2.78
N LEU A 18 -5.41 -1.45 3.11
CA LEU A 18 -4.54 -2.14 4.07
C LEU A 18 -4.08 -1.16 5.15
N ASP A 19 -4.42 -1.51 6.39
CA ASP A 19 -4.23 -0.73 7.61
C ASP A 19 -4.24 -1.74 8.76
N ILE A 20 -3.08 -2.37 8.99
CA ILE A 20 -2.93 -3.60 9.78
C ILE A 20 -1.72 -3.55 10.72
N GLU A 21 -1.47 -2.40 11.34
CA GLU A 21 -0.57 -2.19 12.48
C GLU A 21 0.84 -2.80 12.30
N GLY A 22 1.42 -2.69 11.10
CA GLY A 22 2.81 -3.06 10.81
C GLY A 22 2.98 -4.30 9.93
N SER A 23 1.92 -5.07 9.68
CA SER A 23 1.97 -6.25 8.80
C SER A 23 1.72 -5.93 7.33
N GLU A 24 1.54 -4.66 6.93
CA GLU A 24 1.22 -4.27 5.55
C GLU A 24 2.26 -4.80 4.55
N TYR A 25 3.52 -4.83 4.99
CA TYR A 25 4.66 -5.22 4.17
C TYR A 25 4.63 -6.68 3.72
N ASP A 26 3.96 -7.56 4.47
CA ASP A 26 3.87 -8.98 4.16
C ASP A 26 3.01 -9.26 2.93
N PHE A 27 2.20 -8.28 2.51
CA PHE A 27 1.26 -8.40 1.40
C PHE A 27 1.71 -7.69 0.12
N LEU A 28 2.80 -6.89 0.15
CA LEU A 28 3.20 -6.06 -0.99
C LEU A 28 3.49 -6.86 -2.27
N ASP A 29 4.11 -8.03 -2.14
CA ASP A 29 4.40 -8.90 -3.29
C ASP A 29 3.12 -9.52 -3.86
N GLU A 30 2.17 -9.92 -3.00
CA GLU A 30 0.86 -10.46 -3.44
C GLU A 30 0.03 -9.36 -4.12
N VAL A 31 0.01 -8.14 -3.57
CA VAL A 31 -0.66 -6.99 -4.19
C VAL A 31 -0.03 -6.65 -5.54
N SER A 32 1.31 -6.56 -5.60
CA SER A 32 2.04 -6.25 -6.84
C SER A 32 1.80 -7.29 -7.94
N SER A 33 1.67 -8.56 -7.56
CA SER A 33 1.40 -9.65 -8.51
C SER A 33 -0.05 -9.69 -9.02
N ASN A 34 -0.95 -8.91 -8.41
CA ASN A 34 -2.37 -8.88 -8.75
C ASN A 34 -2.89 -7.46 -9.02
N LEU A 35 -2.00 -6.54 -9.43
CA LEU A 35 -2.35 -5.14 -9.66
C LEU A 35 -3.57 -4.96 -10.57
N ASP A 36 -3.71 -5.80 -11.61
CA ASP A 36 -4.81 -5.78 -12.58
C ASP A 36 -6.22 -5.98 -11.96
N CYS A 37 -6.31 -6.46 -10.71
CA CYS A 37 -7.58 -6.65 -10.01
C CYS A 37 -8.14 -5.35 -9.38
N PHE A 38 -7.29 -4.36 -9.13
CA PHE A 38 -7.63 -3.23 -8.27
C PHE A 38 -7.95 -1.96 -9.05
N SER A 39 -8.98 -1.21 -8.69
CA SER A 39 -9.20 0.15 -9.21
C SER A 39 -8.51 1.22 -8.36
N ALA A 40 -8.27 0.92 -7.08
CA ALA A 40 -7.56 1.80 -6.16
C ALA A 40 -6.90 0.99 -5.05
N LEU A 41 -5.80 1.51 -4.53
CA LEU A 41 -5.09 0.97 -3.37
C LEU A 41 -4.96 2.07 -2.32
N VAL A 42 -5.39 1.78 -1.09
CA VAL A 42 -5.29 2.67 0.06
C VAL A 42 -4.45 1.98 1.12
N PHE A 43 -3.37 2.60 1.55
CA PHE A 43 -2.47 2.02 2.55
C PHE A 43 -2.22 2.99 3.69
N GLU A 44 -2.24 2.48 4.91
CA GLU A 44 -1.59 3.09 6.07
C GLU A 44 -0.34 2.26 6.42
N PHE A 45 0.84 2.79 6.10
CA PHE A 45 2.11 2.11 6.36
C PHE A 45 2.65 2.44 7.74
N HIS A 46 2.40 1.55 8.69
CA HIS A 46 3.04 1.56 10.01
C HIS A 46 4.52 1.21 9.92
N ASP A 47 5.33 1.58 10.92
CA ASP A 47 6.76 1.23 10.98
C ASP A 47 7.61 1.71 9.78
N LEU A 48 7.18 2.76 9.07
CA LEU A 48 7.83 3.28 7.86
C LEU A 48 9.32 3.59 8.05
N HIS A 49 9.71 4.18 9.18
CA HIS A 49 11.11 4.44 9.53
C HIS A 49 12.04 3.21 9.39
N LYS A 50 11.51 1.99 9.56
CA LYS A 50 12.23 0.71 9.37
C LYS A 50 12.16 0.17 7.95
N HIS A 51 11.14 0.55 7.18
CA HIS A 51 10.76 -0.13 5.93
C HIS A 51 10.53 0.83 4.73
N HIS A 52 10.96 2.08 4.81
CA HIS A 52 10.80 3.09 3.75
C HIS A 52 11.23 2.62 2.35
N ASP A 53 12.33 1.87 2.23
CA ASP A 53 12.77 1.30 0.96
C ASP A 53 11.74 0.34 0.34
N ARG A 54 11.04 -0.45 1.18
CA ARG A 54 9.98 -1.36 0.71
C ARG A 54 8.79 -0.59 0.16
N VAL A 55 8.39 0.48 0.83
CA VAL A 55 7.30 1.36 0.36
C VAL A 55 7.67 2.06 -0.94
N TYR A 56 8.89 2.62 -1.01
CA TYR A 56 9.38 3.26 -2.24
C TYR A 56 9.38 2.28 -3.42
N ASN A 57 9.93 1.08 -3.23
CA ASN A 57 9.98 0.05 -4.28
C ASN A 57 8.58 -0.40 -4.71
N PHE A 58 7.64 -0.51 -3.77
CA PHE A 58 6.25 -0.84 -4.06
C PHE A 58 5.54 0.25 -4.88
N ILE A 59 5.66 1.51 -4.50
CA ILE A 59 5.08 2.62 -5.28
C ILE A 59 5.68 2.63 -6.70
N ASN A 60 7.00 2.43 -6.80
CA ASN A 60 7.70 2.36 -8.08
C ASN A 60 7.26 1.15 -8.94
N SER A 61 6.88 0.02 -8.34
CA SER A 61 6.33 -1.13 -9.10
C SER A 61 4.90 -0.85 -9.59
N CYS A 62 4.13 -0.04 -8.87
CA CYS A 62 2.74 0.32 -9.22
C CYS A 62 2.63 1.41 -10.31
N GLN A 63 3.68 2.21 -10.50
CA GLN A 63 3.64 3.45 -11.30
C GLN A 63 3.22 3.27 -12.78
N THR A 64 3.32 2.07 -13.35
CA THR A 64 2.91 1.81 -14.74
C THR A 64 1.38 1.76 -14.89
N GLN A 65 0.66 1.40 -13.82
CA GLN A 65 -0.79 1.22 -13.84
C GLN A 65 -1.56 2.21 -12.95
N PHE A 66 -0.89 2.82 -11.96
CA PHE A 66 -1.52 3.69 -10.97
C PHE A 66 -0.81 5.04 -10.87
N ASP A 67 -1.58 6.07 -10.50
CA ASP A 67 -1.12 7.38 -10.08
C ASP A 67 -1.18 7.52 -8.56
N LEU A 68 -0.16 8.13 -7.96
CA LEU A 68 -0.15 8.51 -6.54
C LEU A 68 -0.93 9.80 -6.35
N VAL A 69 -2.17 9.69 -5.89
CA VAL A 69 -3.10 10.82 -5.73
C VAL A 69 -3.11 11.40 -4.31
N TYR A 70 -2.60 10.65 -3.33
CA TYR A 70 -2.45 11.11 -1.95
C TYR A 70 -1.21 10.51 -1.29
N LEU A 71 -0.49 11.34 -0.53
CA LEU A 71 0.59 10.97 0.36
C LEU A 71 0.58 11.94 1.56
N GLY A 72 0.44 11.41 2.76
CA GLY A 72 0.44 12.19 3.99
C GLY A 72 1.15 11.46 5.12
N ILE A 73 1.80 12.21 6.02
CA ILE A 73 2.29 11.65 7.28
C ILE A 73 1.09 11.49 8.22
N ASN A 74 0.90 10.31 8.81
CA ASN A 74 -0.07 10.14 9.88
C ASN A 74 0.59 10.61 11.20
N PRO A 75 0.16 11.76 11.76
CA PRO A 75 0.82 12.36 12.92
C PRO A 75 0.68 11.52 14.19
N SER A 76 -0.31 10.64 14.27
CA SER A 76 -0.53 9.75 15.42
C SER A 76 0.58 8.71 15.56
N GLY A 77 1.23 8.32 14.46
CA GLY A 77 2.39 7.41 14.48
C GLY A 77 3.67 8.05 15.00
N GLY A 78 3.79 9.37 14.90
CA GLY A 78 4.97 10.13 15.33
C GLY A 78 6.24 9.85 14.51
N PHE A 79 7.39 10.14 15.12
CA PHE A 79 8.72 10.05 14.49
C PHE A 79 9.66 9.11 15.26
N ASP A 80 10.74 8.67 14.61
CA ASP A 80 11.79 7.80 15.20
C ASP A 80 12.84 8.54 16.06
N GLY A 81 12.68 9.85 16.26
CA GLY A 81 13.65 10.70 16.93
C GLY A 81 14.82 11.16 16.05
N LYS A 82 14.80 10.84 14.76
CA LYS A 82 15.72 11.31 13.70
C LYS A 82 14.94 11.90 12.52
N ASP A 83 13.79 12.50 12.81
CA ASP A 83 12.88 13.14 11.85
C ASP A 83 12.35 12.22 10.74
N LYS A 84 12.39 10.88 10.92
CA LYS A 84 11.71 9.95 10.01
C LYS A 84 10.31 9.65 10.52
N PRO A 85 9.26 9.84 9.68
CA PRO A 85 7.91 9.48 10.07
C PRO A 85 7.79 7.97 10.27
N LYS A 86 7.06 7.59 11.31
CA LYS A 86 6.76 6.18 11.60
C LYS A 86 5.56 5.67 10.84
N CYS A 87 4.63 6.54 10.49
CA CYS A 87 3.41 6.18 9.77
C CYS A 87 3.12 7.18 8.65
N ILE A 88 2.74 6.66 7.48
CA ILE A 88 2.20 7.45 6.37
C ILE A 88 0.95 6.79 5.83
N GLU A 89 0.10 7.60 5.22
CA GLU A 89 -1.05 7.16 4.43
C GLU A 89 -0.79 7.48 2.96
N ILE A 90 -1.11 6.53 2.07
CA ILE A 90 -1.07 6.74 0.63
C ILE A 90 -2.35 6.28 -0.04
N THR A 91 -2.67 6.91 -1.17
CA THR A 91 -3.70 6.42 -2.10
C THR A 91 -3.15 6.39 -3.51
N LEU A 92 -3.29 5.23 -4.15
CA LEU A 92 -2.98 5.00 -5.55
C LEU A 92 -4.30 4.77 -6.30
N GLU A 93 -4.53 5.52 -7.38
CA GLU A 93 -5.70 5.36 -8.27
C GLU A 93 -5.26 4.81 -9.62
N ARG A 94 -6.03 3.90 -10.22
CA ARG A 94 -5.72 3.34 -11.54
C ARG A 94 -5.80 4.44 -12.61
N LYS A 95 -4.84 4.42 -13.54
CA LYS A 95 -4.78 5.28 -14.74
C LYS A 95 -5.89 4.99 -15.76
#